data_AF-A0A8H7GBP5-F1
#
_entry.id   AF-A0A8H7GBP5-F1
#
_cell.length_a   1.000
_cell.length_b   1.000
_cell.length_c   1.000
_cell.angle_alpha   90.00
_cell.angle_beta   90.00
_cell.angle_gamma   90.00
#
_symmetry.space_group_name_H-M   'P 1'
#
loop_
_entity.id
_entity.type
_entity.pdbx_description
1 polymer ?
#
loop_
_entity_poly.entity_id
_entity_poly.type
_entity_poly.pdbx_seq_one_letter_code
_entity_poly.pdbx_strand_id
1 'polypeptide(L)'
;MEHDVAIDMVEIETNTTVLPDEFIAHRLGMIPLVSTNCDEAIRYTRDCTCLVKCKYCSIELRLNVACHEARTMDVTSNHLDVVAIGEQYGGEGDEEVGEAGDELQKRSEFFGHPVGKNEPGVAPVLICKIRKGQELKMKCIVKKGIAKEHAKWSPCSAVSFEYDPYNKLRHTSYWYEVDERGEWPLGENAKEEEPPRDDEVFDYNAKPRKFYFEVETDGSLGPQEVVMKGLAELQTKLANLILGLKTQPELDMMAGDDAGNVPNWGPADPAAGASWGASTSPPAAAGGWSNPSPAASGGWGTNASPSSAGAGWGGAGGSGSENAGSWGGSPRQQANGWNV
;
A
#
# COMPACT_ATOMS: atom_id res chain seq x y z
N MET A 1 0.09 3.38 8.92
CA MET A 1 0.31 3.68 7.48
C MET A 1 -0.92 4.46 7.07
N GLU A 2 -0.94 5.24 5.98
CA GLU A 2 -2.22 5.87 5.60
C GLU A 2 -3.26 4.76 5.38
N HIS A 3 -4.27 4.75 6.23
CA HIS A 3 -5.27 3.71 6.30
C HIS A 3 -6.50 4.19 5.54
N ASP A 4 -6.97 3.32 4.66
CA ASP A 4 -8.09 3.58 3.77
C ASP A 4 -9.01 2.35 3.75
N VAL A 5 -10.24 2.52 3.29
CA VAL A 5 -11.18 1.43 3.07
C VAL A 5 -11.50 1.25 1.59
N ALA A 6 -11.46 0.00 1.13
CA ALA A 6 -11.80 -0.34 -0.25
C ALA A 6 -12.49 -1.71 -0.30
N ILE A 7 -13.20 -1.96 -1.40
CA ILE A 7 -13.80 -3.28 -1.67
C ILE A 7 -12.67 -4.32 -1.82
N ASP A 8 -12.71 -5.34 -0.99
CA ASP A 8 -11.67 -6.38 -0.94
C ASP A 8 -12.18 -7.77 -1.34
N MET A 9 -13.45 -8.05 -1.11
CA MET A 9 -14.07 -9.32 -1.47
C MET A 9 -15.40 -9.04 -2.15
N VAL A 10 -15.66 -9.73 -3.26
CA VAL A 10 -16.91 -9.61 -4.02
C VAL A 10 -17.52 -11.00 -4.14
N GLU A 11 -18.67 -11.18 -3.51
CA GLU A 11 -19.52 -12.37 -3.62
C GLU A 11 -20.51 -12.12 -4.76
N ILE A 12 -20.44 -12.93 -5.82
CA ILE A 12 -21.26 -12.78 -7.03
C ILE A 12 -22.39 -13.79 -6.98
N GLU A 13 -23.63 -13.31 -6.90
CA GLU A 13 -24.81 -14.17 -6.96
C GLU A 13 -25.27 -14.37 -8.40
N THR A 14 -25.24 -13.29 -9.19
CA THR A 14 -25.62 -13.36 -10.61
C THR A 14 -24.85 -12.33 -11.41
N ASN A 15 -24.23 -12.78 -12.51
CA ASN A 15 -23.64 -11.93 -13.53
C ASN A 15 -24.06 -12.46 -14.91
N THR A 16 -24.98 -11.77 -15.57
CA THR A 16 -25.35 -12.05 -16.97
C THR A 16 -24.84 -10.97 -17.92
N THR A 17 -23.89 -10.15 -17.45
CA THR A 17 -23.27 -9.09 -18.23
C THR A 17 -22.28 -9.65 -19.25
N VAL A 18 -21.75 -8.78 -20.11
CA VAL A 18 -20.69 -9.16 -21.07
C VAL A 18 -19.30 -9.23 -20.45
N LEU A 19 -19.14 -8.76 -19.21
CA LEU A 19 -17.84 -8.69 -18.54
C LEU A 19 -17.65 -9.90 -17.61
N PRO A 20 -16.45 -10.51 -17.60
CA PRO A 20 -16.10 -11.52 -16.62
C PRO A 20 -16.18 -11.00 -15.18
N ASP A 21 -16.42 -11.92 -14.26
CA ASP A 21 -16.58 -11.68 -12.84
C ASP A 21 -15.38 -10.93 -12.24
N GLU A 22 -14.16 -11.40 -12.52
CA GLU A 22 -12.92 -10.82 -12.03
C GLU A 22 -12.66 -9.41 -12.57
N PHE A 23 -13.16 -9.11 -13.77
CA PHE A 23 -13.02 -7.79 -14.37
C PHE A 23 -13.90 -6.77 -13.63
N ILE A 24 -15.14 -7.16 -13.30
CA ILE A 24 -16.04 -6.32 -12.49
C ILE A 24 -15.50 -6.19 -11.07
N ALA A 25 -15.06 -7.29 -10.45
CA ALA A 25 -14.51 -7.30 -9.10
C ALA A 25 -13.28 -6.38 -8.97
N HIS A 26 -12.37 -6.42 -9.96
CA HIS A 26 -11.22 -5.52 -10.02
C HIS A 26 -11.65 -4.05 -10.07
N ARG A 27 -12.62 -3.70 -10.92
CA ARG A 27 -13.14 -2.33 -11.02
C ARG A 27 -13.83 -1.87 -9.74
N LEU A 28 -14.59 -2.74 -9.09
CA LEU A 28 -15.21 -2.46 -7.79
C LEU A 28 -14.16 -2.13 -6.73
N GLY A 29 -13.04 -2.86 -6.72
CA GLY A 29 -11.92 -2.59 -5.83
C GLY A 29 -11.33 -1.18 -5.99
N MET A 30 -11.39 -0.60 -7.19
CA MET A 30 -10.84 0.72 -7.50
C MET A 30 -11.85 1.88 -7.32
N ILE A 31 -13.04 1.62 -6.79
CA ILE A 31 -14.00 2.70 -6.48
C ILE A 31 -13.59 3.34 -5.15
N PRO A 32 -13.28 4.64 -5.12
CA PRO A 32 -12.92 5.31 -3.87
C PRO A 32 -14.14 5.37 -2.96
N LEU A 33 -13.93 5.01 -1.70
CA LEU A 33 -14.93 5.08 -0.64
C LEU A 33 -14.52 6.16 0.36
N VAL A 34 -15.50 6.78 1.00
CA VAL A 34 -15.22 7.80 2.04
C VAL A 34 -14.60 7.11 3.26
N SER A 35 -13.39 7.56 3.62
CA SER A 35 -12.53 6.90 4.61
C SER A 35 -12.12 7.81 5.77
N THR A 36 -12.81 8.93 5.94
CA THR A 36 -12.54 9.87 7.05
C THR A 36 -12.49 9.13 8.38
N ASN A 37 -11.44 9.40 9.17
CA ASN A 37 -11.22 8.74 10.46
C ASN A 37 -11.06 7.19 10.40
N CYS A 38 -10.65 6.62 9.26
CA CYS A 38 -10.46 5.16 9.08
C CYS A 38 -9.59 4.50 10.16
N ASP A 39 -8.65 5.24 10.77
CA ASP A 39 -7.76 4.72 11.80
C ASP A 39 -8.53 4.17 13.01
N GLU A 40 -9.62 4.84 13.39
CA GLU A 40 -10.44 4.48 14.55
C GLU A 40 -11.85 4.02 14.18
N ALA A 41 -12.36 4.34 12.99
CA ALA A 41 -13.71 4.01 12.53
C ALA A 41 -13.91 2.54 12.10
N ILE A 42 -12.80 1.82 11.92
CA ILE A 42 -12.76 0.42 11.53
C ILE A 42 -11.43 -0.21 11.97
N ARG A 43 -11.49 -1.43 12.51
CA ARG A 43 -10.28 -2.21 12.82
C ARG A 43 -9.89 -3.12 11.65
N TYR A 44 -8.62 -3.51 11.60
CA TYR A 44 -8.18 -4.50 10.63
C TYR A 44 -8.87 -5.85 10.87
N THR A 45 -9.26 -6.54 9.79
CA THR A 45 -9.87 -7.87 9.90
C THR A 45 -8.90 -8.87 10.54
N ARG A 46 -7.60 -8.78 10.25
CA ARG A 46 -6.55 -9.62 10.88
C ARG A 46 -6.35 -9.37 12.38
N ASP A 47 -6.77 -8.22 12.88
CA ASP A 47 -6.67 -7.84 14.30
C ASP A 47 -8.04 -7.98 15.00
N CYS A 48 -9.06 -8.46 14.27
CA CYS A 48 -10.40 -8.68 14.79
C CYS A 48 -10.54 -10.12 15.32
N THR A 49 -11.34 -10.29 16.37
CA THR A 49 -11.61 -11.61 16.98
C THR A 49 -12.69 -12.41 16.25
N CYS A 50 -13.34 -11.84 15.23
CA CYS A 50 -14.36 -12.55 14.45
C CYS A 50 -13.74 -13.57 13.50
N LEU A 51 -14.51 -14.60 13.12
CA LEU A 51 -14.02 -15.66 12.22
C LEU A 51 -13.73 -15.18 10.79
N VAL A 52 -14.58 -14.31 10.23
CA VAL A 52 -14.49 -13.90 8.82
C VAL A 52 -14.69 -12.40 8.66
N LYS A 53 -15.83 -11.88 9.13
CA LYS A 53 -16.19 -10.47 9.05
C LYS A 53 -17.22 -10.14 10.13
N CYS A 54 -17.19 -8.92 10.62
CA CYS A 54 -18.19 -8.38 11.54
C CYS A 54 -18.41 -6.89 11.26
N LYS A 55 -19.37 -6.28 11.95
CA LYS A 55 -19.69 -4.85 11.84
C LYS A 55 -18.53 -3.92 12.21
N TYR A 56 -17.56 -4.37 13.00
CA TYR A 56 -16.43 -3.56 13.48
C TYR A 56 -15.21 -3.57 12.53
N CYS A 57 -15.04 -4.63 11.73
CA CYS A 57 -13.88 -4.82 10.86
C CYS A 57 -14.20 -4.81 9.36
N SER A 58 -15.46 -4.61 8.98
CA SER A 58 -15.90 -4.59 7.59
C SER A 58 -17.18 -3.78 7.37
N ILE A 59 -17.45 -3.43 6.11
CA ILE A 59 -18.70 -2.81 5.64
C ILE A 59 -19.23 -3.65 4.48
N GLU A 60 -20.54 -3.85 4.40
CA GLU A 60 -21.18 -4.54 3.28
C GLU A 60 -21.82 -3.52 2.33
N LEU A 61 -21.47 -3.60 1.06
CA LEU A 61 -22.10 -2.89 -0.04
C LEU A 61 -22.86 -3.89 -0.91
N ARG A 62 -24.06 -3.54 -1.39
CA ARG A 62 -24.82 -4.36 -2.34
C ARG A 62 -24.98 -3.65 -3.68
N LEU A 63 -24.81 -4.40 -4.76
CA LEU A 63 -25.08 -3.97 -6.12
C LEU A 63 -26.12 -4.92 -6.73
N ASN A 64 -27.36 -4.45 -6.81
CA ASN A 64 -28.48 -5.22 -7.32
C ASN A 64 -29.17 -4.43 -8.44
N VAL A 65 -28.81 -4.73 -9.69
CA VAL A 65 -29.31 -4.01 -10.86
C VAL A 65 -29.76 -4.97 -11.95
N ALA A 66 -30.87 -4.65 -12.61
CA ALA A 66 -31.37 -5.38 -13.76
C ALA A 66 -31.92 -4.40 -14.79
N CYS A 67 -31.61 -4.64 -16.07
CA CYS A 67 -32.09 -3.79 -17.15
C CYS A 67 -33.34 -4.40 -17.79
N HIS A 68 -34.49 -3.76 -17.57
CA HIS A 68 -35.77 -4.19 -18.17
C HIS A 68 -36.12 -3.43 -19.46
N GLU A 69 -35.46 -2.30 -19.71
CA GLU A 69 -35.70 -1.41 -20.84
C GLU A 69 -34.86 -1.81 -22.06
N ALA A 70 -35.28 -1.40 -23.26
CA ALA A 70 -34.54 -1.71 -24.50
C ALA A 70 -33.23 -0.91 -24.64
N ARG A 71 -33.11 0.23 -23.94
CA ARG A 71 -31.90 1.05 -23.93
C ARG A 71 -30.82 0.42 -23.06
N THR A 72 -29.57 0.71 -23.38
CA THR A 72 -28.44 0.36 -22.52
C THR A 72 -28.52 1.14 -21.21
N MET A 73 -28.37 0.44 -20.09
CA MET A 73 -28.30 1.01 -18.75
C MET A 73 -26.84 1.06 -18.29
N ASP A 74 -26.42 2.22 -17.80
CA ASP A 74 -25.10 2.41 -17.20
C ASP A 74 -25.17 2.04 -15.71
N VAL A 75 -24.34 1.08 -15.31
CA VAL A 75 -24.20 0.66 -13.91
C VAL A 75 -23.02 1.42 -13.32
N THR A 76 -23.31 2.30 -12.37
CA THR A 76 -22.34 3.21 -11.73
C THR A 76 -22.21 2.99 -10.23
N SER A 77 -21.22 3.62 -9.59
CA SER A 77 -21.00 3.61 -8.14
C SER A 77 -22.22 4.07 -7.33
N ASN A 78 -23.10 4.91 -7.88
CA ASN A 78 -24.34 5.32 -7.19
C ASN A 78 -25.31 4.16 -6.92
N HIS A 79 -25.18 3.04 -7.65
CA HIS A 79 -26.01 1.85 -7.43
C HIS A 79 -25.48 0.95 -6.30
N LEU A 80 -24.34 1.29 -5.67
CA LEU A 80 -23.81 0.57 -4.52
C LEU A 80 -24.43 1.10 -3.23
N ASP A 81 -25.21 0.28 -2.54
CA ASP A 81 -25.84 0.64 -1.27
C ASP A 81 -25.12 0.03 -0.08
N VAL A 82 -24.78 0.87 0.91
CA VAL A 82 -24.24 0.42 2.19
C VAL A 82 -25.37 -0.26 2.96
N VAL A 83 -25.13 -1.50 3.36
CA VAL A 83 -26.07 -2.31 4.13
C VAL A 83 -25.46 -2.56 5.49
N ALA A 84 -26.25 -2.38 6.55
CA ALA A 84 -25.84 -2.80 7.87
C ALA A 84 -25.58 -4.31 7.83
N ILE A 85 -24.38 -4.73 8.26
CA ILE A 85 -24.09 -6.15 8.46
C ILE A 85 -25.00 -6.60 9.59
N GLY A 86 -26.14 -7.17 9.21
CA GLY A 86 -27.18 -7.62 10.12
C GLY A 86 -26.66 -8.72 11.04
N GLU A 87 -27.30 -8.85 12.19
CA GLU A 87 -27.15 -9.90 13.20
C GLU A 87 -27.34 -11.32 12.65
N GLN A 88 -27.55 -11.48 11.34
CA GLN A 88 -27.84 -12.74 10.65
C GLN A 88 -26.67 -13.73 10.55
N TYR A 89 -25.45 -13.31 10.93
CA TYR A 89 -24.33 -14.22 11.21
C TYR A 89 -24.08 -14.42 12.72
N GLY A 90 -24.83 -13.72 13.57
CA GLY A 90 -25.06 -14.11 14.96
C GLY A 90 -26.21 -15.11 14.98
N GLY A 91 -25.91 -16.37 14.68
CA GLY A 91 -26.84 -17.44 15.06
C GLY A 91 -27.11 -17.33 16.56
N GLU A 92 -28.29 -17.80 17.01
CA GLU A 92 -28.76 -17.85 18.41
C GLU A 92 -27.87 -18.73 19.35
N GLY A 93 -26.55 -18.74 19.16
CA GLY A 93 -25.57 -19.48 19.94
C GLY A 93 -24.13 -18.99 19.82
N ASP A 94 -23.86 -17.83 19.21
CA ASP A 94 -22.51 -17.23 19.09
C ASP A 94 -22.48 -15.81 19.68
N GLU A 95 -23.21 -15.59 20.78
CA GLU A 95 -23.17 -14.35 21.58
C GLU A 95 -21.85 -14.15 22.34
N GLU A 96 -20.86 -15.03 22.16
CA GLU A 96 -19.52 -14.83 22.67
C GLU A 96 -18.54 -14.55 21.52
N VAL A 97 -17.55 -13.70 21.82
CA VAL A 97 -16.30 -13.51 21.07
C VAL A 97 -16.28 -12.34 20.05
N GLY A 98 -16.72 -11.17 20.51
CA GLY A 98 -16.19 -9.90 20.01
C GLY A 98 -16.23 -8.82 21.08
N GLU A 99 -15.08 -8.27 21.49
CA GLU A 99 -15.08 -7.05 22.29
C GLU A 99 -15.82 -5.95 21.51
N ALA A 100 -16.95 -5.51 22.07
CA ALA A 100 -17.68 -4.36 21.57
C ALA A 100 -16.76 -3.15 21.58
N GLY A 101 -16.25 -2.75 20.42
CA GLY A 101 -15.44 -1.56 20.30
C GLY A 101 -16.28 -0.33 19.94
N ASP A 102 -15.66 0.83 20.10
CA ASP A 102 -16.26 2.14 19.84
C ASP A 102 -16.14 2.56 18.36
N GLU A 103 -15.63 1.70 17.47
CA GLU A 103 -15.33 2.06 16.08
C GLU A 103 -16.57 2.55 15.32
N LEU A 104 -17.73 1.94 15.59
CA LEU A 104 -18.99 2.33 14.97
C LEU A 104 -19.38 3.79 15.29
N GLN A 105 -19.05 4.27 16.49
CA GLN A 105 -19.35 5.65 16.92
C GLN A 105 -18.39 6.67 16.28
N LYS A 106 -17.23 6.20 15.82
CA LYS A 106 -16.16 7.00 15.21
C LYS A 106 -16.29 7.12 13.69
N ARG A 107 -17.25 6.42 13.08
CA ARG A 107 -17.56 6.53 11.65
C ARG A 107 -18.18 7.89 11.34
N SER A 108 -17.69 8.52 10.28
CA SER A 108 -18.37 9.67 9.69
C SER A 108 -19.71 9.23 9.07
N GLU A 109 -20.62 10.19 8.86
CA GLU A 109 -21.97 9.95 8.32
C GLU A 109 -21.96 9.13 7.02
N PHE A 110 -21.00 9.39 6.13
CA PHE A 110 -20.87 8.75 4.84
C PHE A 110 -19.75 7.70 4.78
N PHE A 111 -19.21 7.26 5.93
CA PHE A 111 -18.10 6.29 5.95
C PHE A 111 -18.42 5.01 5.17
N GLY A 112 -17.56 4.66 4.21
CA GLY A 112 -17.74 3.50 3.32
C GLY A 112 -18.71 3.70 2.16
N HIS A 113 -19.35 4.87 2.03
CA HIS A 113 -20.09 5.22 0.82
C HIS A 113 -19.12 5.55 -0.32
N PRO A 114 -19.48 5.27 -1.59
CA PRO A 114 -18.72 5.78 -2.73
C PRO A 114 -18.59 7.29 -2.68
N VAL A 115 -17.38 7.80 -2.96
CA VAL A 115 -17.12 9.25 -3.00
C VAL A 115 -18.05 9.93 -4.00
N GLY A 116 -18.68 11.04 -3.59
CA GLY A 116 -19.61 11.81 -4.42
C GLY A 116 -20.95 11.12 -4.69
N LYS A 117 -21.32 10.07 -3.93
CA LYS A 117 -22.58 9.35 -4.15
C LYS A 117 -23.78 10.31 -4.06
N ASN A 118 -24.52 10.40 -5.17
CA ASN A 118 -25.69 11.28 -5.35
C ASN A 118 -25.42 12.79 -5.21
N GLU A 119 -24.16 13.23 -5.25
CA GLU A 119 -23.83 14.65 -5.18
C GLU A 119 -24.00 15.34 -6.55
N PRO A 120 -24.77 16.44 -6.65
CA PRO A 120 -24.88 17.20 -7.89
C PRO A 120 -23.52 17.83 -8.26
N GLY A 121 -22.93 17.37 -9.36
CA GLY A 121 -21.65 17.91 -9.87
C GLY A 121 -20.48 16.93 -9.81
N VAL A 122 -20.62 15.80 -9.08
CA VAL A 122 -19.63 14.72 -9.10
C VAL A 122 -20.16 13.58 -9.96
N ALA A 123 -19.46 13.26 -11.04
CA ALA A 123 -19.85 12.16 -11.92
C ALA A 123 -19.54 10.82 -11.22
N PRO A 124 -20.52 9.88 -11.13
CA PRO A 124 -20.27 8.59 -10.51
C PRO A 124 -19.36 7.72 -11.38
N VAL A 125 -18.62 6.81 -10.75
CA VAL A 125 -17.72 5.89 -11.45
C VAL A 125 -18.56 4.88 -12.24
N LEU A 126 -18.38 4.83 -13.56
CA LEU A 126 -18.98 3.79 -14.38
C LEU A 126 -18.31 2.44 -14.10
N ILE A 127 -19.10 1.43 -13.75
CA ILE A 127 -18.64 0.06 -13.46
C ILE A 127 -18.76 -0.78 -14.73
N CYS A 128 -19.97 -0.84 -15.30
CA CYS A 128 -20.25 -1.56 -16.54
C CYS A 128 -21.49 -1.00 -17.24
N LYS A 129 -21.80 -1.53 -18.41
CA LYS A 129 -23.04 -1.25 -19.13
C LYS A 129 -23.79 -2.55 -19.35
N ILE A 130 -25.10 -2.55 -19.13
CA ILE A 130 -25.96 -3.72 -19.27
C ILE A 130 -27.11 -3.41 -20.24
N ARG A 131 -27.56 -4.44 -20.97
CA ARG A 131 -28.70 -4.35 -21.92
C ARG A 131 -29.91 -5.09 -21.37
N LYS A 132 -31.07 -4.90 -22.00
CA LYS A 132 -32.32 -5.60 -21.68
C LYS A 132 -32.12 -7.08 -21.39
N GLY A 133 -32.56 -7.52 -20.21
CA GLY A 133 -32.50 -8.91 -19.75
C GLY A 133 -31.19 -9.27 -19.04
N GLN A 134 -30.19 -8.38 -19.01
CA GLN A 134 -28.99 -8.56 -18.20
C GLN A 134 -29.19 -7.98 -16.81
N GLU A 135 -28.55 -8.63 -15.84
CA GLU A 135 -28.58 -8.30 -14.43
C GLU A 135 -27.23 -8.58 -13.77
N LEU A 136 -26.99 -7.85 -12.68
CA LEU A 136 -25.82 -7.97 -11.84
C LEU A 136 -26.28 -7.90 -10.38
N LYS A 137 -25.96 -8.96 -9.63
CA LYS A 137 -26.30 -9.12 -8.23
C LYS A 137 -25.04 -9.53 -7.45
N MET A 138 -24.53 -8.62 -6.65
CA MET A 138 -23.24 -8.76 -5.97
C MET A 138 -23.28 -8.21 -4.55
N LYS A 139 -22.53 -8.85 -3.67
CA LYS A 139 -22.26 -8.42 -2.30
C LYS A 139 -20.77 -8.12 -2.17
N CYS A 140 -20.44 -6.88 -1.85
CA CYS A 140 -19.08 -6.38 -1.78
C CYS A 140 -18.71 -6.12 -0.32
N ILE A 141 -17.60 -6.71 0.14
CA ILE A 141 -17.10 -6.55 1.50
C ILE A 141 -15.91 -5.60 1.47
N VAL A 142 -16.07 -4.50 2.17
CA VAL A 142 -15.08 -3.44 2.32
C VAL A 142 -14.21 -3.75 3.53
N LYS A 143 -12.90 -3.56 3.39
CA LYS A 143 -11.93 -3.74 4.47
C LYS A 143 -10.95 -2.58 4.55
N LYS A 144 -10.42 -2.37 5.74
CA LYS A 144 -9.28 -1.50 6.02
C LYS A 144 -8.01 -2.07 5.41
N GLY A 145 -7.23 -1.23 4.75
CA GLY A 145 -5.97 -1.61 4.12
C GLY A 145 -5.00 -0.44 3.98
N ILE A 146 -3.91 -0.71 3.27
CA ILE A 146 -2.83 0.25 2.97
C ILE A 146 -2.39 0.10 1.53
N ALA A 147 -1.97 1.21 0.90
CA ALA A 147 -1.47 1.23 -0.48
C ALA A 147 -0.34 0.22 -0.75
N LYS A 148 0.46 -0.13 0.27
CA LYS A 148 1.56 -1.11 0.16
C LYS A 148 1.05 -2.55 -0.05
N GLU A 149 -0.15 -2.88 0.43
CA GLU A 149 -0.78 -4.18 0.18
C GLU A 149 -1.42 -4.18 -1.22
N HIS A 150 -2.11 -3.11 -1.59
CA HIS A 150 -2.64 -2.89 -2.93
C HIS A 150 -2.92 -1.41 -3.17
N ALA A 151 -2.66 -0.90 -4.38
CA ALA A 151 -2.86 0.51 -4.75
C ALA A 151 -4.30 1.04 -4.61
N LYS A 152 -5.27 0.16 -4.36
CA LYS A 152 -6.69 0.52 -4.17
C LYS A 152 -6.98 1.19 -2.83
N TRP A 153 -6.05 1.06 -1.89
CA TRP A 153 -6.07 1.71 -0.57
C TRP A 153 -5.13 2.92 -0.54
N SER A 154 -4.94 3.58 -1.69
CA SER A 154 -4.18 4.82 -1.79
C SER A 154 -5.16 5.98 -1.84
N PRO A 155 -5.23 6.82 -0.79
CA PRO A 155 -6.06 8.03 -0.82
C PRO A 155 -5.43 9.15 -1.66
N CYS A 156 -4.19 8.95 -2.10
CA CYS A 156 -3.40 9.90 -2.88
C CYS A 156 -3.36 9.48 -4.36
N SER A 157 -3.56 10.45 -5.24
CA SER A 157 -3.48 10.32 -6.70
C SER A 157 -2.06 10.65 -7.18
N ALA A 158 -1.64 11.90 -6.99
CA ALA A 158 -0.33 12.39 -7.38
C ALA A 158 0.25 13.30 -6.30
N VAL A 159 1.58 13.26 -6.16
CA VAL A 159 2.33 14.22 -5.36
C VAL A 159 3.35 14.87 -6.29
N SER A 160 3.16 16.16 -6.59
CA SER A 160 4.23 16.93 -7.23
C SER A 160 5.29 17.24 -6.19
N PHE A 161 6.56 17.20 -6.57
CA PHE A 161 7.66 17.48 -5.67
C PHE A 161 8.81 18.11 -6.44
N GLU A 162 9.22 19.30 -6.00
CA GLU A 162 10.30 20.07 -6.57
C GLU A 162 11.10 20.75 -5.46
N TYR A 163 12.39 20.94 -5.67
CA TYR A 163 13.22 21.84 -4.88
C TYR A 163 14.32 22.40 -5.77
N ASP A 164 14.87 23.54 -5.39
CA ASP A 164 15.96 24.19 -6.12
C ASP A 164 15.66 24.38 -7.62
N PRO A 165 14.63 25.19 -7.97
CA PRO A 165 14.14 25.34 -9.34
C PRO A 165 15.20 25.87 -10.33
N TYR A 166 16.25 26.51 -9.82
CA TYR A 166 17.37 27.03 -10.61
C TYR A 166 18.61 26.14 -10.59
N ASN A 167 18.54 24.95 -9.96
CA ASN A 167 19.65 24.01 -9.84
C ASN A 167 20.93 24.65 -9.24
N LYS A 168 20.79 25.56 -8.27
CA LYS A 168 21.92 26.21 -7.57
C LYS A 168 22.80 25.21 -6.85
N LEU A 169 22.20 24.13 -6.35
CA LEU A 169 22.89 23.02 -5.67
C LEU A 169 23.60 22.10 -6.67
N ARG A 170 23.35 22.23 -7.97
CA ARG A 170 23.89 21.38 -9.04
C ARG A 170 23.60 19.90 -8.82
N HIS A 171 22.41 19.60 -8.28
CA HIS A 171 21.96 18.22 -8.09
C HIS A 171 21.60 17.52 -9.41
N THR A 172 21.34 18.29 -10.46
CA THR A 172 21.13 17.78 -11.82
C THR A 172 22.19 18.38 -12.75
N SER A 173 22.63 17.61 -13.74
CA SER A 173 23.38 18.14 -14.89
C SER A 173 22.42 18.13 -16.08
N TYR A 174 21.97 19.32 -16.50
CA TYR A 174 21.04 19.43 -17.62
C TYR A 174 21.71 18.95 -18.90
N TRP A 175 20.96 18.13 -19.66
CA TRP A 175 21.35 17.78 -21.02
C TRP A 175 20.95 18.92 -21.96
N TYR A 176 21.82 19.34 -22.87
CA TYR A 176 21.47 20.36 -23.86
C TYR A 176 22.33 20.17 -25.12
N GLU A 177 21.88 20.70 -26.25
CA GLU A 177 22.63 20.69 -27.51
C GLU A 177 23.27 22.06 -27.81
N VAL A 178 22.55 23.14 -27.52
CA VAL A 178 22.91 24.51 -27.91
C VAL A 178 22.96 25.43 -26.69
N ASP A 179 21.89 25.50 -25.91
CA ASP A 179 21.78 26.42 -24.78
C ASP A 179 20.92 25.82 -23.67
N GLU A 180 21.54 25.60 -22.52
CA GLU A 180 20.91 25.04 -21.32
C GLU A 180 19.67 25.84 -20.90
N ARG A 181 19.77 27.18 -20.83
CA ARG A 181 18.69 28.06 -20.34
C ARG A 181 17.55 28.20 -21.36
N GLY A 182 17.84 28.01 -22.65
CA GLY A 182 16.84 28.03 -23.72
C GLY A 182 16.10 26.71 -23.90
N GLU A 183 16.74 25.57 -23.59
CA GLU A 183 16.16 24.23 -23.75
C GLU A 183 15.37 23.75 -22.53
N TRP A 184 15.75 24.18 -21.32
CA TRP A 184 15.06 23.81 -20.08
C TRP A 184 14.19 24.96 -19.56
N PRO A 185 12.85 24.85 -19.65
CA PRO A 185 11.97 25.88 -19.13
C PRO A 185 12.00 25.89 -17.59
N LEU A 186 11.94 27.10 -17.02
CA LEU A 186 11.80 27.26 -15.58
C LEU A 186 10.39 26.89 -15.14
N GLY A 187 10.30 26.13 -14.04
CA GLY A 187 9.04 25.79 -13.39
C GLY A 187 8.38 26.99 -12.72
N GLU A 188 7.11 26.84 -12.30
CA GLU A 188 6.38 27.92 -11.64
C GLU A 188 7.03 28.36 -10.31
N ASN A 189 7.63 27.40 -9.60
CA ASN A 189 8.31 27.61 -8.33
C ASN A 189 9.56 28.49 -8.45
N ALA A 190 10.09 28.71 -9.65
CA ALA A 190 11.19 29.64 -9.90
C ALA A 190 10.83 31.09 -9.52
N LYS A 191 9.53 31.45 -9.49
CA LYS A 191 9.05 32.78 -9.07
C LYS A 191 9.27 33.03 -7.56
N GLU A 192 9.39 31.95 -6.78
CA GLU A 192 9.50 31.96 -5.33
C GLU A 192 10.96 32.03 -4.83
N GLU A 193 11.93 32.03 -5.76
CA GLU A 193 13.36 32.10 -5.46
C GLU A 193 14.07 33.08 -6.39
N GLU A 194 15.16 33.66 -5.91
CA GLU A 194 15.99 34.54 -6.73
C GLU A 194 16.80 33.71 -7.74
N PRO A 195 16.95 34.16 -8.99
CA PRO A 195 17.83 33.48 -9.95
C PRO A 195 19.29 33.52 -9.48
N PRO A 196 20.11 32.51 -9.82
CA PRO A 196 21.54 32.52 -9.53
C PRO A 196 22.22 33.68 -10.25
N ARG A 197 23.20 34.31 -9.60
CA ARG A 197 24.01 35.33 -10.27
C ARG A 197 25.25 34.69 -10.88
N ASP A 198 25.61 35.11 -12.08
CA ASP A 198 26.73 34.52 -12.82
C ASP A 198 28.10 34.81 -12.18
N ASP A 199 28.19 35.82 -11.28
CA ASP A 199 29.38 36.19 -10.53
C ASP A 199 29.54 35.46 -9.19
N GLU A 200 28.52 34.73 -8.74
CA GLU A 200 28.56 33.99 -7.48
C GLU A 200 29.34 32.67 -7.62
N VAL A 201 30.22 32.41 -6.65
CA VAL A 201 30.95 31.13 -6.56
C VAL A 201 30.00 30.05 -6.08
N PHE A 202 30.13 28.85 -6.64
CA PHE A 202 29.34 27.68 -6.21
C PHE A 202 29.53 27.37 -4.71
N ASP A 203 28.42 27.37 -3.97
CA ASP A 203 28.41 27.00 -2.56
C ASP A 203 28.24 25.49 -2.38
N TYR A 204 29.36 24.80 -2.17
CA TYR A 204 29.40 23.36 -1.92
C TYR A 204 28.88 22.95 -0.53
N ASN A 205 28.64 23.89 0.39
CA ASN A 205 28.05 23.59 1.71
C ASN A 205 26.53 23.80 1.73
N ALA A 206 25.96 24.37 0.66
CA ALA A 206 24.53 24.59 0.54
C ALA A 206 23.77 23.27 0.64
N LYS A 207 22.58 23.31 1.26
CA LYS A 207 21.70 22.16 1.45
C LYS A 207 20.29 22.49 1.00
N PRO A 208 19.53 21.51 0.48
CA PRO A 208 18.13 21.70 0.16
C PRO A 208 17.35 21.99 1.44
N ARG A 209 16.64 23.13 1.47
CA ARG A 209 15.92 23.64 2.66
C ARG A 209 14.45 23.97 2.40
N LYS A 210 14.10 24.22 1.14
CA LYS A 210 12.75 24.60 0.71
C LYS A 210 12.32 23.57 -0.33
N PHE A 211 11.15 22.98 -0.10
CA PHE A 211 10.57 21.95 -0.94
C PHE A 211 9.16 22.40 -1.32
N TYR A 212 8.86 22.37 -2.60
CA TYR A 212 7.55 22.66 -3.16
C TYR A 212 6.89 21.32 -3.44
N PHE A 213 5.70 21.11 -2.91
CA PHE A 213 4.95 19.91 -3.20
C PHE A 213 3.46 20.20 -3.17
N GLU A 214 2.72 19.53 -4.04
CA GLU A 214 1.26 19.57 -4.10
C GLU A 214 0.74 18.15 -4.00
N VAL A 215 -0.32 17.97 -3.23
CA VAL A 215 -0.92 16.65 -2.98
C VAL A 215 -2.32 16.64 -3.57
N GLU A 216 -2.53 15.73 -4.51
CA GLU A 216 -3.83 15.44 -5.12
C GLU A 216 -4.41 14.17 -4.49
N THR A 217 -5.69 14.20 -4.10
CA THR A 217 -6.38 13.03 -3.53
C THR A 217 -7.48 12.54 -4.44
N ASP A 218 -7.88 11.28 -4.26
CA ASP A 218 -8.98 10.64 -4.98
C ASP A 218 -10.37 10.96 -4.38
N GLY A 219 -10.39 11.73 -3.27
CA GLY A 219 -11.58 12.13 -2.53
C GLY A 219 -11.99 11.19 -1.39
N SER A 220 -11.34 10.03 -1.22
CA SER A 220 -11.55 9.15 -0.05
C SER A 220 -11.20 9.85 1.26
N LEU A 221 -10.14 10.68 1.21
CA LEU A 221 -9.65 11.59 2.24
C LEU A 221 -9.36 12.97 1.65
N GLY A 222 -9.47 14.00 2.49
CA GLY A 222 -9.09 15.36 2.09
C GLY A 222 -7.56 15.54 1.98
N PRO A 223 -7.04 16.41 1.09
CA PRO A 223 -5.59 16.62 0.93
C PRO A 223 -4.86 16.99 2.21
N GLN A 224 -5.46 17.87 3.03
CA GLN A 224 -4.91 18.23 4.33
C GLN A 224 -4.86 17.03 5.29
N GLU A 225 -5.89 16.19 5.28
CA GLU A 225 -5.94 15.00 6.13
C GLU A 225 -4.86 13.99 5.72
N VAL A 226 -4.66 13.78 4.41
CA VAL A 226 -3.58 12.92 3.88
C VAL A 226 -2.21 13.40 4.37
N VAL A 227 -1.88 14.69 4.21
CA VAL A 227 -0.59 15.21 4.66
C VAL A 227 -0.41 15.06 6.18
N MET A 228 -1.44 15.41 6.97
CA MET A 228 -1.36 15.33 8.43
C MET A 228 -1.25 13.88 8.93
N LYS A 229 -1.99 12.95 8.33
CA LYS A 229 -1.91 11.52 8.65
C LYS A 229 -0.57 10.93 8.22
N GLY A 230 -0.05 11.30 7.06
CA GLY A 230 1.29 10.91 6.61
C GLY A 230 2.37 11.31 7.61
N LEU A 231 2.31 12.55 8.13
CA LEU A 231 3.23 13.02 9.17
C LEU A 231 3.07 12.26 10.50
N ALA A 232 1.84 12.08 10.98
CA ALA A 232 1.55 11.34 12.21
C ALA A 232 2.04 9.88 12.12
N GLU A 233 1.89 9.27 10.95
CA GLU A 233 2.37 7.93 10.68
C GLU A 233 3.90 7.84 10.72
N LEU A 234 4.60 8.78 10.09
CA LEU A 234 6.06 8.82 10.12
C LEU A 234 6.58 8.96 11.56
N GLN A 235 5.92 9.78 12.38
CA GLN A 235 6.23 9.90 13.80
C GLN A 235 6.00 8.59 14.54
N THR A 236 4.90 7.90 14.28
CA THR A 236 4.56 6.60 14.89
C THR A 236 5.58 5.54 14.53
N LYS A 237 5.99 5.45 13.25
CA LYS A 237 7.04 4.54 12.79
C LYS A 237 8.38 4.82 13.47
N LEU A 238 8.75 6.09 13.61
CA LEU A 238 9.97 6.48 14.31
C LEU A 238 9.91 6.10 15.79
N ALA A 239 8.78 6.34 16.45
CA ALA A 239 8.58 5.95 17.85
C ALA A 239 8.69 4.43 18.05
N ASN A 240 8.10 3.65 17.14
CA ASN A 240 8.20 2.19 17.15
C ASN A 240 9.64 1.70 16.99
N LEU A 241 10.44 2.34 16.12
CA LEU A 241 11.87 2.04 16.01
C LEU A 241 12.63 2.34 17.30
N ILE A 242 12.37 3.49 17.92
CA ILE A 242 13.00 3.87 19.21
C ILE A 242 12.62 2.86 20.31
N LEU A 243 11.37 2.42 20.37
CA LEU A 243 10.91 1.42 21.34
C LEU A 243 11.57 0.05 21.09
N GLY A 244 11.68 -0.37 19.83
CA GLY A 244 12.37 -1.60 19.43
C GLY A 244 13.87 -1.57 19.75
N LEU A 245 14.50 -0.40 19.73
CA LEU A 245 15.90 -0.24 20.14
C LEU A 245 16.08 -0.18 21.66
N LYS A 246 15.09 0.35 22.41
CA LYS A 246 15.13 0.42 23.88
C LYS A 246 14.92 -0.94 24.55
N THR A 247 14.37 -1.93 23.85
CA THR A 247 14.20 -3.30 24.35
C THR A 247 15.50 -4.10 24.26
N GLN A 248 16.52 -3.63 24.98
CA GLN A 248 17.56 -4.47 25.58
C GLN A 248 17.82 -4.03 27.03
N PRO A 249 16.96 -4.37 28.00
CA PRO A 249 17.38 -4.48 29.38
C PRO A 249 17.92 -5.91 29.62
N GLU A 250 19.22 -5.99 29.83
CA GLU A 250 19.98 -7.03 30.55
C GLU A 250 19.26 -8.36 30.84
N LEU A 251 19.50 -9.36 30.00
CA LEU A 251 19.36 -10.79 30.36
C LEU A 251 20.61 -11.31 31.10
N ASP A 252 21.47 -10.43 31.62
CA ASP A 252 22.79 -10.73 32.19
C ASP A 252 22.89 -10.51 33.72
N MET A 253 21.78 -10.30 34.43
CA MET A 253 21.80 -10.04 35.89
C MET A 253 21.05 -11.07 36.76
N MET A 254 20.96 -12.34 36.36
CA MET A 254 20.53 -13.43 37.28
C MET A 254 21.39 -14.70 37.20
N ALA A 255 22.70 -14.54 37.06
CA ALA A 255 23.66 -15.63 37.26
C ALA A 255 24.75 -15.20 38.25
N GLY A 256 24.43 -15.21 39.54
CA GLY A 256 25.42 -15.01 40.60
C GLY A 256 24.78 -14.99 41.98
N ASP A 257 25.29 -15.86 42.85
CA ASP A 257 24.99 -16.05 44.29
C ASP A 257 23.78 -16.97 44.55
N ASP A 258 23.84 -18.09 45.29
CA ASP A 258 24.83 -18.59 46.23
C ASP A 258 24.62 -20.11 46.40
N ALA A 259 25.71 -20.85 46.51
CA ALA A 259 25.71 -22.29 46.73
C ALA A 259 25.54 -22.57 48.23
N GLY A 260 24.37 -23.06 48.65
CA GLY A 260 24.10 -23.30 50.07
C GLY A 260 23.12 -24.44 50.36
N ASN A 261 23.67 -25.66 50.44
CA ASN A 261 23.25 -26.72 51.38
C ASN A 261 21.93 -27.50 51.12
N VAL A 262 22.05 -28.72 50.58
CA VAL A 262 21.03 -29.78 50.72
C VAL A 262 21.71 -31.07 51.20
N PRO A 263 21.38 -31.63 52.38
CA PRO A 263 22.00 -32.86 52.84
C PRO A 263 21.36 -34.10 52.21
N ASN A 264 22.25 -34.93 51.66
CA ASN A 264 22.05 -36.28 51.15
C ASN A 264 21.64 -37.28 52.26
N TRP A 265 20.59 -38.07 52.02
CA TRP A 265 20.27 -39.28 52.81
C TRP A 265 20.36 -40.50 51.89
N GLY A 266 21.32 -41.38 52.19
CA GLY A 266 21.61 -42.62 51.45
C GLY A 266 20.82 -43.85 51.94
N PRO A 267 21.27 -45.10 51.64
CA PRO A 267 20.56 -46.01 50.73
C PRO A 267 20.26 -47.41 51.33
N ALA A 268 19.75 -48.32 50.46
CA ALA A 268 19.58 -49.81 50.58
C ALA A 268 18.10 -50.26 50.71
N ASP A 269 17.58 -51.30 50.07
CA ASP A 269 18.03 -52.34 49.11
C ASP A 269 16.73 -53.03 48.60
N PRO A 270 16.68 -53.66 47.41
CA PRO A 270 15.81 -54.83 47.26
C PRO A 270 16.62 -56.05 46.80
N ALA A 271 16.51 -57.13 47.57
CA ALA A 271 17.14 -58.40 47.26
C ALA A 271 16.44 -59.14 46.11
N ALA A 272 17.26 -59.56 45.16
CA ALA A 272 17.24 -60.82 44.41
C ALA A 272 16.08 -61.12 43.43
N GLY A 273 16.44 -61.28 42.14
CA GLY A 273 15.78 -62.26 41.29
C GLY A 273 15.73 -61.97 39.78
N ALA A 274 16.79 -62.37 39.07
CA ALA A 274 16.81 -62.80 37.67
C ALA A 274 16.56 -61.79 36.52
N SER A 275 17.44 -61.95 35.54
CA SER A 275 17.67 -61.18 34.32
C SER A 275 16.70 -61.50 33.16
N TRP A 276 16.75 -60.62 32.15
CA TRP A 276 16.55 -60.80 30.70
C TRP A 276 15.27 -60.19 30.09
N GLY A 277 15.49 -59.24 29.17
CA GLY A 277 14.65 -59.11 27.98
C GLY A 277 13.96 -57.76 27.80
N ALA A 278 14.59 -56.93 26.97
CA ALA A 278 14.05 -55.88 26.12
C ALA A 278 12.51 -55.77 26.00
N SER A 279 11.96 -54.56 26.15
CA SER A 279 11.39 -53.79 25.04
C SER A 279 10.65 -52.53 25.50
N THR A 280 11.09 -51.40 24.94
CA THR A 280 10.32 -50.25 24.42
C THR A 280 9.28 -49.52 25.30
N SER A 281 9.72 -48.33 25.72
CA SER A 281 9.06 -47.01 25.65
C SER A 281 7.95 -46.63 26.65
N PRO A 282 8.15 -45.52 27.38
CA PRO A 282 7.08 -44.61 27.81
C PRO A 282 7.10 -43.28 27.01
N PRO A 283 6.03 -42.47 27.11
CA PRO A 283 5.82 -41.30 26.25
C PRO A 283 6.25 -39.98 26.92
N ALA A 284 6.11 -38.92 26.12
CA ALA A 284 5.85 -37.53 26.48
C ALA A 284 6.99 -36.52 26.26
N ALA A 285 6.70 -35.63 25.30
CA ALA A 285 6.72 -34.18 25.42
C ALA A 285 7.97 -33.50 26.01
N ALA A 286 8.65 -32.73 25.15
CA ALA A 286 8.72 -31.27 25.22
C ALA A 286 9.95 -30.78 24.45
N GLY A 287 9.86 -29.59 23.86
CA GLY A 287 11.05 -28.78 23.59
C GLY A 287 11.16 -28.23 22.17
N GLY A 288 10.77 -26.96 22.03
CA GLY A 288 11.59 -25.91 21.41
C GLY A 288 12.08 -26.13 19.99
N TRP A 289 11.42 -25.50 19.02
CA TRP A 289 12.02 -25.22 17.73
C TRP A 289 12.59 -23.81 17.74
N SER A 290 13.92 -23.79 17.82
CA SER A 290 14.80 -22.68 17.52
C SER A 290 14.65 -22.24 16.06
N ASN A 291 14.76 -20.92 15.86
CA ASN A 291 14.80 -20.28 14.56
C ASN A 291 16.28 -20.20 14.10
N PRO A 292 16.69 -20.79 12.97
CA PRO A 292 18.01 -20.54 12.41
C PRO A 292 17.93 -19.48 11.30
N SER A 293 18.49 -18.30 11.56
CA SER A 293 18.93 -17.38 10.51
C SER A 293 20.22 -17.93 9.88
N PRO A 294 20.35 -18.04 8.56
CA PRO A 294 21.64 -18.28 7.94
C PRO A 294 22.38 -16.95 7.74
N ALA A 295 23.41 -16.73 8.56
CA ALA A 295 24.50 -15.82 8.24
C ALA A 295 25.40 -16.52 7.21
N ALA A 296 25.41 -16.02 5.97
CA ALA A 296 26.40 -16.40 4.96
C ALA A 296 27.49 -15.33 4.93
N SER A 297 28.64 -15.68 5.49
CA SER A 297 29.92 -14.98 5.32
C SER A 297 30.50 -15.32 3.95
N GLY A 298 30.64 -14.33 3.08
CA GLY A 298 31.35 -14.42 1.80
C GLY A 298 32.25 -13.19 1.65
N GLY A 299 33.56 -13.42 1.59
CA GLY A 299 34.60 -12.40 1.67
C GLY A 299 34.61 -11.41 0.51
N TRP A 300 34.93 -10.16 0.84
CA TRP A 300 35.15 -9.06 -0.09
C TRP A 300 36.61 -9.09 -0.56
N GLY A 301 36.82 -9.49 -1.82
CA GLY A 301 38.10 -9.43 -2.52
C GLY A 301 38.13 -8.28 -3.55
N THR A 302 38.93 -7.26 -3.24
CA THR A 302 39.76 -6.38 -4.10
C THR A 302 39.37 -6.06 -5.55
N ASN A 303 39.25 -4.74 -5.81
CA ASN A 303 39.68 -3.94 -6.97
C ASN A 303 39.75 -4.57 -8.38
N ALA A 304 38.98 -3.98 -9.31
CA ALA A 304 39.46 -3.63 -10.65
C ALA A 304 38.60 -2.52 -11.28
N SER A 305 39.20 -1.35 -11.54
CA SER A 305 38.66 -0.28 -12.37
C SER A 305 38.62 -0.70 -13.85
N PRO A 306 37.65 -0.27 -14.67
CA PRO A 306 37.81 -0.32 -16.11
C PRO A 306 38.60 0.92 -16.57
N SER A 307 39.79 0.66 -17.10
CA SER A 307 40.61 1.65 -17.79
C SER A 307 40.15 1.83 -19.23
N SER A 308 40.24 3.07 -19.67
CA SER A 308 40.14 3.53 -21.04
C SER A 308 41.27 2.96 -21.91
N ALA A 309 40.93 2.49 -23.10
CA ALA A 309 41.87 2.41 -24.22
C ALA A 309 41.09 2.44 -25.54
N GLY A 310 41.42 3.44 -26.37
CA GLY A 310 40.91 3.58 -27.72
C GLY A 310 41.79 2.92 -28.78
N ALA A 311 41.22 2.96 -29.99
CA ALA A 311 41.84 2.97 -31.32
C ALA A 311 42.40 1.68 -31.95
N GLY A 312 41.98 1.45 -33.22
CA GLY A 312 42.64 0.60 -34.22
C GLY A 312 41.64 -0.20 -35.07
N TRP A 313 40.94 0.41 -36.04
CA TRP A 313 41.24 0.42 -37.49
C TRP A 313 41.51 -0.95 -38.14
N GLY A 314 40.61 -1.37 -39.04
CA GLY A 314 40.82 -2.48 -39.97
C GLY A 314 39.54 -2.82 -40.74
N GLY A 315 39.38 -2.26 -41.94
CA GLY A 315 38.21 -2.44 -42.79
C GLY A 315 38.30 -3.59 -43.80
N ALA A 316 37.13 -4.11 -44.17
CA ALA A 316 36.71 -4.71 -45.45
C ALA A 316 35.23 -5.08 -45.22
N GLY A 317 34.21 -4.62 -45.95
CA GLY A 317 34.06 -4.44 -47.39
C GLY A 317 32.97 -5.42 -47.85
N GLY A 318 31.75 -4.94 -48.14
CA GLY A 318 30.69 -5.81 -48.69
C GLY A 318 29.24 -5.33 -48.54
N SER A 319 28.83 -4.40 -49.41
CA SER A 319 27.52 -4.26 -50.07
C SER A 319 26.21 -4.78 -49.44
N GLY A 320 25.18 -3.92 -49.40
CA GLY A 320 23.81 -4.33 -49.75
C GLY A 320 22.64 -3.67 -48.99
N SER A 321 21.86 -2.89 -49.74
CA SER A 321 20.43 -2.52 -49.58
C SER A 321 19.96 -1.67 -48.38
N GLU A 322 19.70 -0.39 -48.69
CA GLU A 322 18.39 0.29 -48.62
C GLU A 322 17.31 -0.35 -47.73
N ASN A 323 16.91 0.33 -46.64
CA ASN A 323 15.57 0.92 -46.48
C ASN A 323 15.48 1.64 -45.11
N ALA A 324 15.51 2.97 -45.12
CA ALA A 324 15.35 3.80 -43.92
C ALA A 324 13.87 4.18 -43.75
N GLY A 325 13.17 3.50 -42.84
CA GLY A 325 11.83 3.85 -42.39
C GLY A 325 11.86 4.78 -41.18
N SER A 326 11.60 6.06 -41.43
CA SER A 326 11.48 7.16 -40.47
C SER A 326 10.44 6.88 -39.37
N TRP A 327 10.85 6.93 -38.10
CA TRP A 327 9.97 7.07 -36.93
C TRP A 327 10.07 8.51 -36.43
N GLY A 328 8.94 9.22 -36.36
CA GLY A 328 8.87 10.56 -35.73
C GLY A 328 8.02 11.55 -36.51
N GLY A 329 6.76 11.68 -36.13
CA GLY A 329 5.86 12.72 -36.64
C GLY A 329 4.78 13.03 -35.61
N SER A 330 4.94 14.16 -34.90
CA SER A 330 3.99 14.70 -33.93
C SER A 330 2.66 15.11 -34.60
N PRO A 331 1.48 14.89 -33.98
CA PRO A 331 0.24 15.51 -34.44
C PRO A 331 0.18 17.00 -34.04
N ARG A 332 0.05 17.88 -35.05
CA ARG A 332 -0.26 19.30 -34.89
C ARG A 332 -1.60 19.50 -34.16
N GLN A 333 -1.58 20.25 -33.06
CA GLN A 333 -2.79 20.80 -32.43
C GLN A 333 -3.42 21.86 -33.35
N GLN A 334 -4.68 21.63 -33.72
CA GLN A 334 -5.55 22.59 -34.38
C GLN A 334 -6.09 23.57 -33.33
N ALA A 335 -5.73 24.84 -33.44
CA ALA A 335 -6.32 25.92 -32.67
C ALA A 335 -7.72 26.24 -33.22
N ASN A 336 -8.76 25.99 -32.43
CA ASN A 336 -10.10 26.55 -32.65
C ASN A 336 -10.36 27.60 -31.56
N GLY A 337 -10.21 28.87 -31.93
CA GLY A 337 -10.73 29.99 -31.17
C GLY A 337 -12.23 30.13 -31.39
N TRP A 338 -12.97 30.36 -30.31
CA TRP A 338 -14.32 30.91 -30.36
C TRP A 338 -14.41 32.05 -29.35
N ASN A 339 -14.44 33.26 -29.88
CA ASN A 339 -15.04 34.43 -29.23
C ASN A 339 -16.54 34.41 -29.57
N VAL A 340 -17.40 34.34 -28.54
CA VAL A 340 -18.63 35.14 -28.38
C VAL A 340 -18.82 35.33 -26.88
#